data_AF-A0AAN5C5J8-F1
#
_entry.id   AF-A0AAN5C5J8-F1
#
_cell.length_a   1.000
_cell.length_b   1.000
_cell.length_c   1.000
_cell.angle_alpha   90.00
_cell.angle_beta   90.00
_cell.angle_gamma   90.00
#
_symmetry.space_group_name_H-M   'P 1'
#
loop_
_entity.id
_entity.type
_entity.pdbx_description
1 polymer ?
#
loop_
_entity_poly.entity_id
_entity_poly.type
_entity_poly.pdbx_seq_one_letter_code
_entity_poly.pdbx_strand_id
1 'polypeptide(L)'
;MREAELEAAEKAKQTANILIPLGDSAKGAKLFQCHTVEKDGANKVGPKLHGLFGRQTGSVDGYAYTDANKQAGVTWDENTLVCTALRATVNHELTNSI
;
A
#
# COMPACT_ATOMS: atom_id res chain seq x y z
N MET A 1 -29.16 14.00 4.39
CA MET A 1 -28.97 12.54 4.58
C MET A 1 -27.66 12.08 3.92
N ARG A 2 -27.54 12.10 2.59
CA ARG A 2 -26.28 11.72 1.89
C ARG A 2 -25.07 12.63 2.18
N GLU A 3 -25.29 13.93 2.34
CA GLU A 3 -24.20 14.88 2.63
C GLU A 3 -23.59 14.67 4.03
N ALA A 4 -24.40 14.35 5.03
CA ALA A 4 -23.93 14.08 6.38
C ALA A 4 -23.13 12.77 6.48
N GLU A 5 -23.46 11.76 5.68
CA GLU A 5 -22.71 10.49 5.59
C GLU A 5 -21.36 10.69 4.88
N LEU A 6 -21.31 11.53 3.84
CA LEU A 6 -20.06 11.89 3.16
C LEU A 6 -19.14 12.71 4.06
N GLU A 7 -19.70 13.65 4.83
CA GLU A 7 -18.94 14.44 5.80
C GLU A 7 -18.39 13.58 6.94
N ALA A 8 -19.16 12.59 7.43
CA ALA A 8 -18.70 11.62 8.43
C ALA A 8 -17.58 10.71 7.89
N ALA A 9 -17.67 10.28 6.63
CA ALA A 9 -16.64 9.48 5.97
C ALA A 9 -15.34 10.27 5.77
N GLU A 10 -15.43 11.55 5.42
CA GLU A 10 -14.26 12.42 5.27
C GLU A 10 -13.62 12.73 6.62
N LYS A 11 -14.42 12.98 7.67
CA LYS A 11 -13.92 13.12 9.04
C LYS A 11 -13.19 11.86 9.52
N ALA A 12 -13.73 10.67 9.23
CA ALA A 12 -13.09 9.41 9.58
C ALA A 12 -11.75 9.20 8.87
N LYS A 13 -11.64 9.58 7.58
CA LYS A 13 -10.34 9.61 6.86
C LYS A 13 -9.36 10.60 7.49
N GLN A 14 -9.81 11.80 7.84
CA GLN A 14 -8.97 12.83 8.45
C GLN A 14 -8.45 12.40 9.83
N THR A 15 -9.29 11.75 10.64
CA THR A 15 -8.90 11.19 11.95
C THR A 15 -7.95 10.01 11.80
N ALA A 16 -8.12 9.15 10.80
CA ALA A 16 -7.19 8.05 10.52
C ALA A 16 -5.79 8.58 10.18
N ASN A 17 -5.69 9.64 9.37
CA ASN A 17 -4.40 10.22 8.98
C ASN A 17 -3.59 10.79 10.17
N ILE A 18 -4.26 11.22 11.24
CA ILE A 18 -3.61 11.73 12.46
C ILE A 18 -3.00 10.59 13.30
N LEU A 19 -3.52 9.36 13.17
CA LEU A 19 -3.04 8.20 13.94
C LEU A 19 -2.02 7.35 13.16
N ILE A 20 -1.80 7.64 11.87
CA ILE A 20 -0.80 6.95 11.05
C ILE A 20 0.60 7.42 11.47
N PRO A 21 1.46 6.54 12.02
CA PRO A 21 2.83 6.92 12.33
C PRO A 21 3.57 7.24 11.03
N LEU A 22 4.40 8.29 11.08
CA LEU A 22 5.28 8.65 9.97
C LEU A 22 6.16 7.44 9.60
N GLY A 23 6.31 7.20 8.29
CA GLY A 23 7.11 6.10 7.78
C GLY A 23 8.56 6.15 8.26
N ASP A 24 9.13 4.98 8.53
CA ASP A 24 10.52 4.83 8.96
C ASP A 24 11.44 4.79 7.71
N SER A 25 12.30 5.80 7.58
CA SER A 25 13.21 5.94 6.44
C SER A 25 14.26 4.82 6.37
N ALA A 26 14.70 4.27 7.51
CA ALA A 26 15.64 3.15 7.55
C ALA A 26 14.97 1.84 7.07
N LYS A 27 13.69 1.65 7.40
CA LYS A 27 12.89 0.54 6.83
C LYS A 27 12.64 0.76 5.33
N GLY A 28 12.31 1.98 4.93
CA GLY A 28 12.11 2.33 3.52
C GLY A 28 13.36 2.10 2.67
N ALA A 29 14.55 2.40 3.20
CA ALA A 29 15.82 2.20 2.49
C ALA A 29 16.05 0.75 2.06
N LYS A 30 15.55 -0.24 2.82
CA LYS A 30 15.66 -1.66 2.48
C LYS A 30 14.86 -2.01 1.21
N LEU A 31 13.78 -1.28 0.90
CA LEU A 31 12.97 -1.52 -0.29
C LEU A 31 13.76 -1.26 -1.58
N PHE A 32 14.74 -0.37 -1.59
CA PHE A 32 15.55 -0.07 -2.77
C PHE A 32 16.47 -1.22 -3.20
N GLN A 33 16.67 -2.22 -2.34
CA GLN A 33 17.36 -3.46 -2.69
C GLN A 33 16.49 -4.33 -3.61
N CYS A 34 15.19 -4.37 -3.33
CA CYS A 34 14.22 -5.18 -4.07
C CYS A 34 13.52 -4.42 -5.20
N HIS A 35 13.54 -3.09 -5.19
CA HIS A 35 12.77 -2.26 -6.11
C HIS A 35 13.62 -1.14 -6.73
N THR A 36 13.10 -0.55 -7.81
CA THR A 36 13.59 0.69 -8.43
C THR A 36 12.54 1.79 -8.27
N VAL A 37 12.97 3.05 -8.22
CA VAL A 37 12.07 4.22 -8.15
C VAL A 37 12.13 5.10 -9.40
N GLU A 38 13.09 4.87 -10.28
CA GLU A 38 13.25 5.60 -11.52
C GLU A 38 12.14 5.30 -12.52
N LYS A 39 11.77 6.30 -13.34
CA LYS A 39 10.71 6.20 -14.35
C LYS A 39 10.89 5.01 -15.29
N ASP A 40 12.10 4.85 -15.79
CA ASP A 40 12.49 3.78 -16.70
C ASP A 40 13.26 2.67 -15.98
N GLY A 41 13.13 2.60 -14.65
CA GLY A 41 13.75 1.58 -13.83
C GLY A 41 13.25 0.18 -14.17
N ALA A 42 14.16 -0.80 -14.16
CA ALA A 42 13.81 -2.20 -14.35
C ALA A 42 13.09 -2.77 -13.11
N ASN A 43 12.28 -3.81 -13.34
CA ASN A 43 11.83 -4.70 -12.26
C ASN A 43 13.04 -5.48 -11.73
N LYS A 44 13.15 -5.64 -10.40
CA LYS A 44 14.20 -6.46 -9.77
C LYS A 44 13.53 -7.70 -9.15
N VAL A 45 13.84 -7.99 -7.89
CA VAL A 45 13.11 -8.96 -7.06
C VAL A 45 11.65 -8.55 -6.92
N GLY A 46 11.38 -7.25 -6.84
CA GLY A 46 10.05 -6.64 -6.83
C GLY A 46 9.82 -5.69 -8.03
N PRO A 47 8.56 -5.30 -8.27
CA PRO A 47 8.18 -4.39 -9.36
C PRO A 47 8.71 -2.98 -9.12
N LYS A 48 8.95 -2.21 -10.19
CA LYS A 48 9.30 -0.78 -10.03
C LYS A 48 8.20 0.02 -9.30
N LEU A 49 8.62 0.93 -8.43
CA LEU A 49 7.76 1.78 -7.61
C LEU A 49 7.49 3.15 -8.24
N HIS A 50 8.11 3.46 -9.38
CA HIS A 50 7.75 4.67 -10.12
C HIS A 50 6.26 4.65 -10.51
N GLY A 51 5.57 5.76 -10.25
CA GLY A 51 4.13 5.88 -10.49
C GLY A 51 3.29 4.94 -9.63
N LEU A 52 3.73 4.66 -8.39
CA LEU A 52 2.98 3.80 -7.46
C LEU A 52 1.65 4.44 -7.05
N PHE A 53 1.64 5.71 -6.65
CA PHE A 53 0.42 6.40 -6.24
C PHE A 53 -0.56 6.53 -7.43
N GLY A 54 -1.83 6.18 -7.21
CA GLY A 54 -2.89 6.08 -8.22
C GLY A 54 -2.90 4.77 -9.02
N ARG A 55 -1.92 3.90 -8.85
CA ARG A 55 -1.81 2.63 -9.59
C ARG A 55 -2.60 1.50 -8.90
N GLN A 56 -3.20 0.60 -9.67
CA GLN A 56 -3.84 -0.60 -9.14
C GLN A 56 -2.80 -1.63 -8.64
N THR A 57 -3.17 -2.46 -7.67
CA THR A 57 -2.36 -3.61 -7.26
C THR A 57 -2.12 -4.55 -8.45
N GLY A 58 -0.96 -5.21 -8.46
CA GLY A 58 -0.65 -6.24 -9.46
C GLY A 58 -0.54 -5.78 -10.93
N SER A 59 -0.35 -4.49 -11.20
CA SER A 59 -0.52 -3.91 -12.55
C SER A 59 0.76 -3.48 -13.28
N VAL A 60 1.95 -3.70 -12.71
CA VAL A 60 3.21 -3.37 -13.41
C VAL A 60 3.50 -4.40 -14.49
N ASP A 61 3.63 -3.92 -15.72
CA ASP A 61 4.00 -4.75 -16.87
C ASP A 61 5.35 -5.44 -16.68
N GLY A 62 5.43 -6.69 -17.15
CA GLY A 62 6.63 -7.49 -17.09
C GLY A 62 7.03 -7.94 -15.67
N TYR A 63 6.11 -7.88 -14.69
CA TYR A 63 6.32 -8.45 -13.36
C TYR A 63 5.28 -9.52 -13.04
N ALA A 64 5.74 -10.65 -12.50
CA ALA A 64 4.89 -11.76 -12.12
C ALA A 64 4.37 -11.57 -10.68
N TYR A 65 3.15 -11.05 -10.56
CA TYR A 65 2.47 -10.93 -9.27
C TYR A 65 1.78 -12.23 -8.85
N THR A 66 1.65 -12.41 -7.53
CA THR A 66 0.77 -13.44 -6.96
C THR A 66 -0.70 -13.13 -7.26
N ASP A 67 -1.53 -14.18 -7.31
CA ASP A 67 -2.96 -14.03 -7.58
C ASP A 67 -3.65 -13.16 -6.52
N ALA A 68 -3.24 -13.29 -5.25
CA ALA A 68 -3.72 -12.44 -4.17
C ALA A 68 -3.44 -10.94 -4.43
N ASN A 69 -2.26 -10.59 -4.96
CA ASN A 69 -1.94 -9.20 -5.25
C ASN A 69 -2.73 -8.65 -6.45
N LYS A 70 -2.95 -9.47 -7.49
CA LYS A 70 -3.80 -9.11 -8.63
C LYS A 70 -5.26 -8.93 -8.23
N GLN A 71 -5.77 -9.79 -7.35
CA GLN A 71 -7.17 -9.80 -6.91
C GLN A 71 -7.48 -8.78 -5.81
N ALA A 72 -6.47 -8.19 -5.16
CA ALA A 72 -6.68 -7.23 -4.08
C ALA A 72 -7.54 -6.03 -4.52
N GLY A 73 -7.47 -5.62 -5.80
CA GLY A 73 -8.33 -4.58 -6.36
C GLY A 73 -8.21 -3.22 -5.66
N VAL A 74 -7.03 -2.94 -5.09
CA VAL A 74 -6.76 -1.72 -4.33
C VAL A 74 -6.03 -0.73 -5.24
N THR A 75 -6.41 0.54 -5.13
CA THR A 75 -5.62 1.64 -5.70
C THR A 75 -4.61 2.10 -4.65
N TRP A 76 -3.33 2.18 -5.01
CA TRP A 76 -2.31 2.68 -4.10
C TRP A 76 -2.47 4.19 -3.88
N ASP A 77 -2.73 4.57 -2.65
CA ASP A 77 -2.69 5.92 -2.10
C ASP A 77 -2.01 5.85 -0.71
N GLU A 78 -1.83 7.01 -0.05
CA GLU A 78 -1.19 7.06 1.28
C GLU A 78 -1.93 6.19 2.31
N ASN A 79 -3.26 6.25 2.30
CA ASN A 79 -4.10 5.52 3.26
C ASN A 79 -4.06 4.01 3.03
N THR A 80 -4.14 3.57 1.78
CA THR A 80 -4.17 2.16 1.40
C THR A 80 -2.79 1.52 1.53
N LEU A 81 -1.70 2.23 1.26
CA LEU A 81 -0.33 1.75 1.55
C LEU A 81 -0.15 1.46 3.03
N VAL A 82 -0.63 2.37 3.88
CA VAL A 82 -0.51 2.21 5.33
C VAL A 82 -1.50 1.19 5.89
N CYS A 83 -2.76 1.23 5.46
CA CYS A 83 -3.80 0.30 5.91
C CYS A 83 -3.53 -1.14 5.45
N THR A 84 -2.96 -1.36 4.27
CA THR A 84 -2.54 -2.71 3.85
C THR A 84 -1.34 -3.20 4.66
N ALA A 85 -0.39 -2.33 5.01
CA ALA A 85 0.70 -2.67 5.93
C ALA A 85 0.17 -3.01 7.33
N LEU A 86 -0.79 -2.24 7.86
CA LEU A 86 -1.46 -2.52 9.13
C LEU A 86 -2.26 -3.83 9.10
N ARG A 87 -3.04 -4.08 8.03
CA ARG A 87 -3.78 -5.33 7.84
C ARG A 87 -2.84 -6.54 7.74
N ALA A 88 -1.69 -6.40 7.10
CA ALA A 88 -0.69 -7.47 7.06
C ALA A 88 -0.13 -7.78 8.45
N THR A 89 0.15 -6.76 9.27
CA THR A 89 0.61 -6.95 10.66
C THR A 89 -0.46 -7.59 11.54
N VAL A 90 -1.72 -7.13 11.45
CA VAL A 90 -2.83 -7.69 12.23
C VAL A 90 -3.15 -9.13 11.77
N ASN A 91 -3.09 -9.42 10.46
CA ASN A 91 -3.28 -10.78 9.97
C ASN A 91 -2.11 -11.70 10.35
N HIS A 92 -0.87 -11.21 10.42
CA HIS A 92 0.28 -12.00 10.88
C HIS A 92 0.17 -12.36 12.37
N GLU A 93 -0.39 -11.47 13.21
CA GLU A 93 -0.67 -11.78 14.62
C GLU A 93 -1.83 -12.78 14.78
N LEU A 94 -2.79 -12.80 13.84
CA LEU A 94 -3.90 -13.76 13.84
C LEU A 94 -3.55 -15.12 13.23
N THR A 95 -2.52 -15.23 12.39
CA THR A 95 -2.07 -16.52 11.83
C THR A 95 -1.01 -17.24 12.67
N ASN A 96 -0.43 -16.57 13.67
CA ASN A 96 0.50 -17.18 14.64
C ASN A 96 -0.17 -17.58 15.97
N SER A 97 -1.51 -17.54 16.03
CA SER A 97 -2.31 -18.12 17.11
C SER A 97 -3.20 -19.25 16.57
N ILE A 98 -2.57 -20.28 16.00
CA ILE A 98 -3.10 -21.65 15.88
C ILE A 98 -1.95 -22.59 16.22
#